data_AF-A0A351NUV9-F1
#
_entry.id   AF-A0A351NUV9-F1
#
_cell.length_a   1.000
_cell.length_b   1.000
_cell.length_c   1.000
_cell.angle_alpha   90.00
_cell.angle_beta   90.00
_cell.angle_gamma   90.00
#
_symmetry.space_group_name_H-M   'P 1'
#
loop_
_entity.id
_entity.type
_entity.pdbx_description
1 polymer ?
#
loop_
_entity_poly.entity_id
_entity_poly.type
_entity_poly.pdbx_seq_one_letter_code
_entity_poly.pdbx_strand_id
1 'polypeptide(L)' 'MRREMAKIGRNDPCPCGNGRKFKKCCGQQG' A
#
# COMPACT_ATOMS: atom_id res chain seq x y z
N MET A 1 11.10 -20.13 2.56
CA MET A 1 10.04 -19.40 3.30
C MET A 1 9.69 -18.13 2.54
N ARG A 2 8.53 -18.08 1.87
CA ARG A 2 8.05 -16.83 1.26
C ARG A 2 7.63 -15.91 2.41
N ARG A 3 8.39 -14.86 2.66
CA ARG A 3 7.98 -13.79 3.58
C ARG A 3 6.63 -13.28 3.08
N GLU A 4 5.58 -13.53 3.87
CA GLU A 4 4.27 -12.94 3.70
C GLU A 4 4.40 -11.46 4.00
N MET A 5 4.95 -10.71 3.05
CA MET A 5 4.78 -9.27 3.05
C MET A 5 3.29 -9.08 2.89
N ALA A 6 2.60 -8.80 4.02
CA ALA A 6 1.17 -8.59 4.08
C ALA A 6 0.79 -7.73 2.88
N LYS A 7 0.05 -8.32 1.93
CA LYS A 7 -0.29 -7.65 0.68
C LYS A 7 -1.20 -6.50 1.04
N ILE A 8 -0.62 -5.33 1.26
CA ILE A 8 -1.39 -4.13 1.53
C ILE A 8 -2.33 -3.92 0.35
N GLY A 9 -3.63 -3.92 0.64
CA GLY A 9 -4.64 -3.77 -0.38
C GLY A 9 -4.49 -2.42 -1.06
N ARG A 10 -4.71 -2.37 -2.37
CA ARG A 10 -4.63 -1.13 -3.14
C ARG A 10 -5.56 -0.03 -2.60
N ASN A 11 -6.65 -0.37 -1.93
CA ASN A 11 -7.58 0.59 -1.34
C ASN A 11 -7.31 0.93 0.12
N ASP A 12 -6.44 0.18 0.81
CA ASP A 12 -6.07 0.44 2.20
C ASP A 12 -5.39 1.80 2.37
N PRO A 13 -5.44 2.40 3.58
CA PRO A 13 -4.67 3.59 3.89
C PRO A 13 -3.16 3.35 3.68
N CYS A 14 -2.47 4.34 3.12
CA CYS A 14 -1.03 4.26 2.89
C CYS A 14 -0.27 4.23 4.23
N PRO A 15 0.66 3.28 4.44
CA PRO A 15 1.44 3.18 5.66
C PRO A 15 2.46 4.33 5.78
N CYS A 16 2.62 5.13 4.72
CA CYS A 16 3.42 6.34 4.69
C CYS A 16 2.82 7.52 5.50
N GLY A 17 1.59 7.39 6.03
CA GLY A 17 1.01 8.39 6.94
C GLY A 17 0.43 9.63 6.26
N ASN A 18 0.31 9.65 4.92
CA ASN A 18 -0.20 10.82 4.20
C ASN A 18 -1.73 10.88 4.09
N GLY A 19 -2.45 9.93 4.69
CA GLY A 19 -3.92 9.83 4.63
C GLY A 19 -4.51 9.41 3.28
N ARG A 20 -3.69 9.10 2.26
CA ARG A 20 -4.15 8.65 0.94
C ARG A 20 -4.26 7.12 0.89
N LYS A 21 -5.08 6.60 -0.02
CA LYS A 21 -5.12 5.16 -0.33
C LYS A 21 -3.79 4.70 -0.93
N PHE A 22 -3.36 3.48 -0.62
CA PHE A 22 -2.09 2.89 -1.08
C PHE A 22 -1.92 3.03 -2.60
N LYS A 23 -2.94 2.70 -3.40
CA LYS A 23 -2.90 2.84 -4.88
C LYS A 23 -2.75 4.27 -5.41
N LYS A 24 -2.99 5.29 -4.59
CA LYS A 24 -2.85 6.71 -4.92
C LYS A 24 -1.61 7.34 -4.26
N CYS A 25 -0.74 6.51 -3.67
CA CYS A 25 0.53 6.94 -3.08
C CYS A 25 1.63 5.90 -3.35
N CYS A 26 2.12 5.15 -2.35
CA CYS A 26 3.25 4.23 -2.52
C CYS A 26 2.96 3.06 -3.48
N GLY A 27 1.67 2.71 -3.66
CA GLY A 27 1.20 1.71 -4.60
C GLY A 27 0.71 2.28 -5.93
N GLN A 28 0.97 3.56 -6.19
CA GLN A 28 0.70 4.20 -7.48
C GLN A 28 1.71 3.66 -8.50
N GLN A 29 1.37 2.53 -9.09
CA GLN A 29 1.98 2.08 -10.34
C GLN A 29 1.34 2.94 -11.42
N GLY A 30 2.13 3.84 -12.00
CA GLY A 30 1.71 4.67 -13.13
C GLY A 30 1.20 3.82 -14.29
#